data_AF-G0NEY6-F1
#
_entry.id   AF-G0NEY6-F1
#
_cell.length_a   1.000
_cell.length_b   1.000
_cell.length_c   1.000
_cell.angle_alpha   90.00
_cell.angle_beta   90.00
_cell.angle_gamma   90.00
#
_symmetry.space_group_name_H-M   'P 1'
#
loop_
_entity.id
_entity.type
_entity.pdbx_description
1 polymer ?
#
loop_
_entity_poly.entity_id
_entity_poly.type
_entity_poly.pdbx_seq_one_letter_code
_entity_poly.pdbx_strand_id
1 'polypeptide(L)'
;MFSLQVQFIFSLLILTQVSCRLSTDHENRHNWYEKNRLKVKCLQRDDPTGRNAVKLCWFWEGTKSWFRRTSISWFPERTKTWNLTELTAHCNNYYVCMENTKCYKDYVLYETLDRCSHDAFNVGPMSFCNQKLKEIKKSSPEKLSNCTMEYLEEKPPKRWTCESVKRLGDCLYPEVEKYCDSKLLPIFKDHQESRLYYLGCDGRLKFKDFEEPTNSTIPKL
;
A
#
# COMPACT_ATOMS: atom_id res chain seq x y z
N MET A 1 32.89 26.74 -25.73
CA MET A 1 33.37 25.34 -25.58
C MET A 1 33.60 25.07 -24.10
N PHE A 2 32.60 24.54 -23.39
CA PHE A 2 32.80 24.11 -22.01
C PHE A 2 33.50 22.74 -22.03
N SER A 3 34.61 22.64 -21.31
CA SER A 3 35.45 21.43 -21.23
C SER A 3 34.63 20.21 -20.82
N LEU A 4 34.90 19.06 -21.43
CA LEU A 4 34.27 17.76 -21.14
C LEU A 4 34.25 17.43 -19.63
N GLN A 5 35.22 17.96 -18.88
CA GLN A 5 35.30 17.80 -17.42
C GLN A 5 34.17 18.50 -16.66
N VAL A 6 33.68 19.65 -17.15
CA VAL A 6 32.62 20.42 -16.46
C VAL A 6 31.24 19.76 -16.66
N GLN A 7 31.00 19.14 -17.82
CA GLN A 7 29.77 18.37 -18.07
C GLN A 7 29.70 17.09 -17.24
N PHE A 8 30.84 16.43 -17.00
CA PHE A 8 30.90 15.23 -16.16
C PHE A 8 30.61 15.55 -14.68
N ILE A 9 31.14 16.68 -14.18
CA ILE A 9 30.91 17.14 -12.80
C ILE A 9 29.44 17.56 -12.59
N PHE A 10 28.81 18.23 -13.57
CA PHE A 10 27.38 18.54 -13.50
C PHE A 10 26.50 17.29 -13.53
N SER A 11 26.87 16.28 -14.32
CA SER A 11 26.14 15.00 -14.36
C SER A 11 26.27 14.23 -13.03
N LEU A 12 27.44 14.26 -12.41
CA LEU A 12 27.68 13.67 -11.08
C LEU A 12 26.93 14.43 -9.96
N LEU A 13 26.83 15.76 -10.04
CA LEU A 13 26.09 16.58 -9.07
C LEU A 13 24.56 16.41 -9.18
N ILE A 14 24.03 16.20 -10.39
CA ILE A 14 22.61 15.88 -10.57
C ILE A 14 22.30 14.46 -10.04
N LEU A 15 23.22 13.50 -10.20
CA LEU A 15 23.08 12.16 -9.62
C LEU A 15 23.14 12.18 -8.07
N THR A 16 23.94 13.06 -7.46
CA THR A 16 23.96 13.18 -6.00
C THR A 16 22.76 13.93 -5.43
N GLN A 17 22.20 14.91 -6.14
CA GLN A 17 20.99 15.61 -5.66
C GLN A 17 19.68 14.83 -5.87
N VAL A 18 19.62 13.90 -6.82
CA VAL A 18 18.51 12.92 -6.89
C VAL A 18 18.65 11.83 -5.82
N SER A 19 19.84 11.64 -5.25
CA SER A 19 20.11 10.68 -4.18
C SER A 19 19.69 11.17 -2.78
N CYS A 20 19.34 12.46 -2.61
CA CYS A 20 19.01 13.04 -1.31
C CYS A 20 17.50 13.16 -0.99
N ARG A 21 16.63 12.47 -1.73
CA ARG A 21 15.23 12.21 -1.31
C ARG A 21 14.87 10.73 -1.22
N LEU A 22 15.87 9.85 -1.14
CA LEU A 22 15.70 8.55 -0.50
C LEU A 22 15.82 8.77 1.01
N SER A 23 14.69 9.11 1.64
CA SER A 23 14.57 9.03 3.09
C SER A 23 14.98 7.61 3.49
N THR A 24 16.09 7.54 4.22
CA THR A 24 16.62 6.37 4.89
C THR A 24 15.73 6.05 6.09
N ASP A 25 14.52 5.56 5.86
CA ASP A 25 13.81 4.76 6.88
C ASP A 25 14.25 3.31 6.68
N HIS A 26 15.35 2.99 7.35
CA HIS A 26 16.10 1.75 7.26
C HIS A 26 15.59 0.70 8.26
N GLU A 27 14.27 0.57 8.41
CA GLU A 27 13.61 -0.49 9.19
C GLU A 27 12.62 -1.25 8.31
N ASN A 28 12.97 -2.49 7.97
CA ASN A 28 12.23 -3.44 7.12
C ASN A 28 12.39 -3.26 5.60
N ARG A 29 13.56 -3.68 5.08
CA ARG A 29 13.56 -4.35 3.77
C ARG A 29 12.44 -5.39 3.80
N HIS A 30 11.47 -5.29 2.90
CA HIS A 30 10.39 -6.26 2.74
C HIS A 30 10.99 -7.67 2.66
N ASN A 31 10.93 -8.41 3.76
CA ASN A 31 11.46 -9.74 3.85
C ASN A 31 10.43 -10.65 3.17
N TRP A 32 10.48 -10.66 1.83
CA TRP A 32 9.61 -11.46 0.95
C TRP A 32 9.64 -12.94 1.30
N TYR A 33 10.68 -13.36 2.04
CA TYR A 33 10.93 -14.68 2.59
C TYR A 33 10.75 -14.74 4.12
N GLU A 34 9.80 -14.02 4.70
CA GLU A 34 9.39 -14.31 6.07
C GLU A 34 8.75 -15.70 6.11
N LYS A 35 9.36 -16.64 6.85
CA LYS A 35 8.87 -18.01 7.01
C LYS A 35 7.38 -18.07 7.36
N ASN A 36 6.90 -17.11 8.14
CA ASN A 36 5.51 -17.03 8.60
C ASN A 36 4.52 -16.67 7.48
N ARG A 37 4.99 -16.13 6.36
CA ARG A 37 4.15 -15.73 5.22
C ARG A 37 3.93 -16.85 4.21
N LEU A 38 4.78 -17.87 4.23
CA LEU A 38 4.78 -18.98 3.29
C LEU A 38 4.16 -20.24 3.91
N LYS A 39 3.61 -21.10 3.05
CA LYS A 39 3.18 -22.45 3.39
C LYS A 39 4.40 -23.30 3.73
N VAL A 40 4.27 -24.17 4.73
CA VAL A 40 5.38 -25.01 5.22
C VAL A 40 6.04 -25.82 4.09
N LYS A 41 5.25 -26.33 3.15
CA LYS A 41 5.74 -27.07 1.97
C LYS A 41 6.76 -26.29 1.13
N CYS A 42 6.67 -24.97 1.09
CA CYS A 42 7.60 -24.12 0.32
C CYS A 42 8.87 -23.72 1.09
N LEU A 43 8.97 -24.11 2.38
CA LEU A 43 10.13 -23.88 3.22
C LEU A 43 11.10 -25.07 3.22
N GLN A 44 10.71 -26.21 2.65
CA GLN A 44 11.51 -27.44 2.63
C GLN A 44 12.77 -27.26 1.80
N ARG A 45 13.95 -27.49 2.38
CA ARG A 45 15.25 -27.21 1.74
C ARG A 45 15.43 -28.00 0.43
N ASP A 46 14.86 -29.19 0.37
CA ASP A 46 15.13 -30.19 -0.67
C ASP A 46 14.37 -29.93 -1.98
N ASP A 47 13.31 -29.11 -1.95
CA ASP A 47 12.63 -28.61 -3.17
C ASP A 47 12.76 -27.07 -3.25
N PRO A 48 13.66 -26.54 -4.10
CA PRO A 48 13.83 -25.10 -4.27
C PRO A 48 12.77 -24.47 -5.18
N THR A 49 11.91 -25.25 -5.84
CA THR A 49 10.98 -24.76 -6.88
C THR A 49 10.09 -23.63 -6.37
N GLY A 50 9.47 -23.83 -5.21
CA GLY A 50 8.61 -22.82 -4.59
C GLY A 50 9.37 -21.54 -4.23
N ARG A 51 10.58 -21.66 -3.66
CA ARG A 51 11.40 -20.50 -3.29
C ARG A 51 11.86 -19.71 -4.51
N ASN A 52 12.24 -20.40 -5.58
CA ASN A 52 12.66 -19.77 -6.82
C ASN A 52 11.48 -19.05 -7.49
N ALA A 53 10.29 -19.67 -7.52
CA ALA A 53 9.08 -19.03 -8.03
C ALA A 53 8.72 -17.77 -7.24
N VAL A 54 8.77 -17.84 -5.90
CA VAL A 54 8.57 -16.68 -5.01
C VAL A 54 9.57 -15.56 -5.30
N LYS A 55 10.86 -15.89 -5.39
CA LYS A 55 11.92 -14.92 -5.67
C LYS A 55 11.73 -14.26 -7.05
N LEU A 56 11.42 -15.06 -8.07
CA LEU A 56 11.20 -14.59 -9.43
C LEU A 56 9.98 -13.66 -9.49
N CYS A 57 8.88 -14.05 -8.83
CA CYS A 57 7.67 -13.26 -8.77
C CYS A 57 7.90 -11.89 -8.12
N TRP A 58 8.56 -11.88 -6.95
CA TRP A 58 8.92 -10.65 -6.26
C TRP A 58 9.83 -9.76 -7.12
N PHE A 59 10.84 -10.35 -7.76
CA PHE A 59 11.79 -9.61 -8.58
C PHE A 59 11.13 -8.98 -9.81
N TRP A 60 10.24 -9.69 -10.51
CA TRP A 60 9.62 -9.17 -11.73
C TRP A 60 8.36 -8.36 -11.47
N GLU A 61 7.32 -8.98 -10.91
CA GLU A 61 6.03 -8.33 -10.72
C GLU A 61 6.02 -7.42 -9.50
N GLY A 62 6.77 -7.78 -8.44
CA GLY A 62 6.95 -6.89 -7.28
C GLY A 62 7.66 -5.60 -7.66
N THR A 63 8.72 -5.68 -8.47
CA THR A 63 9.43 -4.50 -8.98
C THR A 63 8.57 -3.67 -9.92
N LYS A 64 7.82 -4.29 -10.85
CA LYS A 64 6.86 -3.57 -11.71
C LYS A 64 5.78 -2.85 -10.90
N SER A 65 5.23 -3.53 -9.90
CA SER A 65 4.24 -2.97 -8.97
C SER A 65 4.81 -1.76 -8.23
N TRP A 66 6.03 -1.89 -7.70
CA TRP A 66 6.74 -0.78 -7.05
C TRP A 66 6.98 0.40 -8.00
N PHE A 67 7.46 0.17 -9.23
CA PHE A 67 7.65 1.23 -10.22
C PHE A 67 6.33 1.91 -10.59
N ARG A 68 5.23 1.15 -10.68
CA ARG A 68 3.91 1.73 -10.97
C ARG A 68 3.42 2.61 -9.82
N ARG A 69 3.55 2.16 -8.57
CA ARG A 69 3.24 2.97 -7.38
C ARG A 69 4.04 4.26 -7.35
N THR A 70 5.35 4.17 -7.61
CA THR A 70 6.24 5.32 -7.69
C THR A 70 5.86 6.28 -8.81
N SER A 71 5.48 5.75 -9.98
CA SER A 71 4.98 6.57 -11.10
C SER A 71 3.67 7.29 -10.76
N ILE A 72 2.77 6.68 -9.98
CA ILE A 72 1.55 7.35 -9.51
C ILE A 72 1.93 8.53 -8.62
N SER A 73 2.87 8.32 -7.68
CA SER A 73 3.34 9.41 -6.82
C SER A 73 4.04 10.54 -7.58
N TRP A 74 4.72 10.26 -8.69
CA TRP A 74 5.37 11.29 -9.51
C TRP A 74 4.39 12.05 -10.41
N PHE A 75 3.34 11.37 -10.88
CA PHE A 75 2.36 11.93 -11.79
C PHE A 75 0.93 11.66 -11.30
N PRO A 76 0.53 12.15 -10.11
CA PRO A 76 -0.76 11.82 -9.52
C PRO A 76 -1.91 12.36 -10.38
N GLU A 77 -1.67 13.42 -11.16
CA GLU A 77 -2.64 14.03 -12.07
C GLU A 77 -3.24 13.05 -13.07
N ARG A 78 -2.45 12.05 -13.49
CA ARG A 78 -2.92 11.00 -14.41
C ARG A 78 -3.99 10.11 -13.77
N THR A 79 -4.08 10.07 -12.44
CA THR A 79 -5.02 9.23 -11.70
C THR A 79 -6.36 9.88 -11.41
N LYS A 80 -6.54 11.17 -11.75
CA LYS A 80 -7.80 11.90 -11.51
C LYS A 80 -9.01 11.29 -12.22
N THR A 81 -8.79 10.60 -13.34
CA THR A 81 -9.85 9.98 -14.14
C THR A 81 -9.91 8.46 -13.97
N TRP A 82 -8.99 7.88 -13.20
CA TRP A 82 -8.92 6.43 -13.05
C TRP A 82 -9.99 5.93 -12.08
N ASN A 83 -10.59 4.80 -12.40
CA ASN A 83 -11.37 4.04 -11.43
C ASN A 83 -10.46 3.17 -10.54
N LEU A 84 -11.03 2.54 -9.51
CA LEU A 84 -10.26 1.72 -8.58
C LEU A 84 -9.57 0.53 -9.27
N THR A 85 -10.19 -0.08 -10.28
CA THR A 85 -9.62 -1.20 -11.04
C THR A 85 -8.37 -0.79 -11.81
N GLU A 86 -8.41 0.34 -12.52
CA GLU A 86 -7.26 0.88 -13.26
C GLU A 86 -6.13 1.29 -12.32
N LEU A 87 -6.49 1.90 -11.19
CA LEU A 87 -5.54 2.31 -10.16
C LEU A 87 -4.79 1.10 -9.56
N THR A 88 -5.50 0.00 -9.32
CA THR A 88 -4.99 -1.18 -8.62
C THR A 88 -4.58 -2.32 -9.57
N ALA A 89 -4.61 -2.11 -10.89
CA ALA A 89 -4.25 -3.14 -11.88
C ALA A 89 -2.86 -3.77 -11.63
N HIS A 90 -1.88 -2.96 -11.22
CA HIS A 90 -0.55 -3.44 -10.86
C HIS A 90 -0.52 -4.29 -9.59
N CYS A 91 -1.39 -4.02 -8.62
CA CYS A 91 -1.58 -4.84 -7.42
C CYS A 91 -2.18 -6.19 -7.78
N ASN A 92 -3.16 -6.22 -8.68
CA ASN A 92 -3.78 -7.45 -9.18
C ASN A 92 -2.76 -8.34 -9.91
N ASN A 93 -1.92 -7.76 -10.77
CA ASN A 93 -0.85 -8.50 -11.44
C ASN A 93 0.12 -9.13 -10.44
N TYR A 94 0.50 -8.37 -9.41
CA TYR A 94 1.37 -8.88 -8.36
C TYR A 94 0.69 -9.98 -7.51
N TYR A 95 -0.59 -9.82 -7.18
CA TYR A 95 -1.40 -10.84 -6.51
C TYR A 95 -1.43 -12.15 -7.31
N VAL A 96 -1.76 -12.08 -8.61
CA VAL A 96 -1.83 -13.26 -9.49
C VAL A 96 -0.47 -13.97 -9.54
N CYS A 97 0.60 -13.20 -9.63
CA CYS A 97 1.95 -13.74 -9.60
C CYS A 97 2.24 -14.48 -8.27
N MET A 98 1.91 -13.87 -7.13
CA MET A 98 2.08 -14.49 -5.81
C MET A 98 1.22 -15.75 -5.67
N GLU A 99 -0.04 -15.70 -6.11
CA GLU A 99 -0.97 -16.84 -6.08
C GLU A 99 -0.47 -18.00 -6.95
N ASN A 100 0.13 -17.70 -8.11
CA ASN A 100 0.68 -18.71 -9.02
C ASN A 100 1.89 -19.44 -8.45
N THR A 101 2.60 -18.87 -7.47
CA THR A 101 3.66 -19.59 -6.76
C THR A 101 3.12 -20.73 -5.90
N LYS A 102 1.83 -20.70 -5.52
CA LYS A 102 1.18 -21.63 -4.58
C LYS A 102 1.88 -21.74 -3.22
N CYS A 103 2.73 -20.76 -2.90
CA CYS A 103 3.57 -20.76 -1.70
C CYS A 103 3.12 -19.79 -0.63
N TYR A 104 2.39 -18.73 -0.96
CA TYR A 104 1.86 -17.82 0.04
C TYR A 104 0.61 -18.40 0.72
N LYS A 105 0.45 -18.12 2.02
CA LYS A 105 -0.80 -18.36 2.74
C LYS A 105 -1.89 -17.42 2.20
N ASP A 106 -3.13 -17.86 2.17
CA ASP A 106 -4.23 -17.07 1.58
C ASP A 106 -4.37 -15.67 2.21
N TYR A 107 -4.33 -15.57 3.55
CA TYR A 107 -4.43 -14.27 4.23
C TYR A 107 -3.29 -13.31 3.84
N VAL A 108 -2.11 -13.85 3.49
CA VAL A 108 -0.96 -13.06 3.05
C VAL A 108 -1.19 -12.45 1.67
N LEU A 109 -1.81 -13.22 0.76
CA LEU A 109 -2.14 -12.74 -0.57
C LEU A 109 -3.07 -11.53 -0.50
N TYR A 110 -4.15 -11.65 0.27
CA TYR A 110 -5.14 -10.58 0.41
C TYR A 110 -4.65 -9.41 1.27
N GLU A 111 -3.87 -9.65 2.32
CA GLU A 111 -3.21 -8.58 3.07
C GLU A 111 -2.27 -7.76 2.17
N THR A 112 -1.50 -8.42 1.30
CA THR A 112 -0.65 -7.73 0.33
C THR A 112 -1.47 -6.95 -0.69
N LEU A 113 -2.62 -7.47 -1.12
CA LEU A 113 -3.52 -6.78 -2.03
C LEU A 113 -4.13 -5.52 -1.38
N ASP A 114 -4.60 -5.60 -0.13
CA ASP A 114 -5.10 -4.44 0.65
C ASP A 114 -4.04 -3.36 0.75
N ARG A 115 -2.83 -3.71 1.20
CA ARG A 115 -1.75 -2.73 1.37
C ARG A 115 -1.37 -2.05 0.06
N CYS A 116 -1.22 -2.82 -1.02
CA CYS A 116 -0.89 -2.26 -2.33
C CYS A 116 -2.01 -1.32 -2.84
N SER A 117 -3.27 -1.76 -2.73
CA SER A 117 -4.44 -0.98 -3.13
C SER A 117 -4.53 0.33 -2.34
N HIS A 118 -4.37 0.25 -1.01
CA HIS A 118 -4.42 1.40 -0.13
C HIS A 118 -3.30 2.40 -0.38
N ASP A 119 -2.08 1.91 -0.60
CA ASP A 119 -0.97 2.77 -0.99
C ASP A 119 -1.25 3.50 -2.31
N ALA A 120 -1.69 2.77 -3.33
CA ALA A 120 -2.02 3.36 -4.64
C ALA A 120 -3.13 4.41 -4.54
N PHE A 121 -4.17 4.15 -3.74
CA PHE A 121 -5.24 5.11 -3.43
C PHE A 121 -4.71 6.37 -2.74
N ASN A 122 -3.88 6.19 -1.71
CA ASN A 122 -3.31 7.29 -0.93
C ASN A 122 -2.37 8.19 -1.74
N VAL A 123 -1.51 7.61 -2.58
CA VAL A 123 -0.57 8.39 -3.42
C VAL A 123 -1.22 8.90 -4.71
N GLY A 124 -2.35 8.34 -5.13
CA GLY A 124 -3.11 8.75 -6.30
C GLY A 124 -4.26 9.70 -5.93
N PRO A 125 -5.53 9.28 -6.11
CA PRO A 125 -6.67 10.18 -6.02
C PRO A 125 -6.88 10.81 -4.63
N MET A 126 -6.58 10.09 -3.54
CA MET A 126 -6.72 10.64 -2.19
C MET A 126 -5.66 11.70 -1.87
N SER A 127 -4.51 11.72 -2.56
CA SER A 127 -3.46 12.72 -2.32
C SER A 127 -3.97 14.15 -2.54
N PHE A 128 -4.82 14.35 -3.56
CA PHE A 128 -5.45 15.63 -3.86
C PHE A 128 -6.44 16.05 -2.78
N CYS A 129 -7.27 15.11 -2.33
CA CYS A 129 -8.21 15.35 -1.24
C CYS A 129 -7.46 15.71 0.04
N ASN A 130 -6.42 14.97 0.38
CA ASN A 130 -5.57 15.24 1.54
C ASN A 130 -4.90 16.60 1.47
N GLN A 131 -4.46 17.05 0.29
CA GLN A 131 -3.94 18.40 0.11
C GLN A 131 -5.01 19.45 0.43
N LYS A 132 -6.22 19.30 -0.11
CA LYS A 132 -7.34 20.22 0.14
C LYS A 132 -7.76 20.23 1.62
N LEU A 133 -7.84 19.07 2.27
CA LEU A 133 -8.14 18.98 3.70
C LEU A 133 -7.03 19.64 4.54
N LYS A 134 -5.75 19.50 4.14
CA LYS A 134 -4.63 20.21 4.81
C LYS A 134 -4.70 21.73 4.63
N GLU A 135 -5.17 22.22 3.49
CA GLU A 135 -5.39 23.65 3.28
C GLU A 135 -6.52 24.17 4.18
N ILE A 136 -7.65 23.46 4.25
CA ILE A 136 -8.76 23.80 5.14
C ILE A 136 -8.30 23.78 6.60
N LYS A 137 -7.53 22.76 7.01
CA LYS A 137 -6.97 22.68 8.37
C LYS A 137 -6.14 23.92 8.74
N LYS A 138 -5.41 24.48 7.79
CA LYS A 138 -4.58 25.69 8.02
C LYS A 138 -5.43 26.96 8.05
N SER A 139 -6.46 27.07 7.22
CA SER A 139 -7.25 28.30 7.08
C SER A 139 -8.46 28.38 8.01
N SER A 140 -9.07 27.24 8.34
CA SER A 140 -10.34 27.10 9.05
C SER A 140 -10.44 25.73 9.74
N PRO A 141 -9.57 25.43 10.72
CA PRO A 141 -9.52 24.12 11.39
C PRO A 141 -10.85 23.68 12.00
N GLU A 142 -11.67 24.62 12.47
CA GLU A 142 -12.99 24.39 13.05
C GLU A 142 -14.00 23.74 12.10
N LYS A 143 -13.70 23.71 10.79
CA LYS A 143 -14.55 23.09 9.77
C LYS A 143 -14.34 21.59 9.63
N LEU A 144 -13.22 21.07 10.10
CA LEU A 144 -12.89 19.64 10.02
C LEU A 144 -13.20 18.96 11.34
N SER A 145 -13.66 17.71 11.25
CA SER A 145 -13.78 16.84 12.42
C SER A 145 -12.42 16.56 13.09
N ASN A 146 -12.45 16.34 14.42
CA ASN A 146 -11.25 16.00 15.19
C ASN A 146 -10.54 14.76 14.63
N CYS A 147 -11.29 13.72 14.29
CA CYS A 147 -10.73 12.50 13.71
C CYS A 147 -10.00 12.77 12.37
N THR A 148 -10.51 13.68 11.54
CA THR A 148 -9.82 14.06 10.29
C THR A 148 -8.55 14.85 10.57
N MET A 149 -8.58 15.73 11.57
CA MET A 149 -7.38 16.45 11.98
C MET A 149 -6.28 15.50 12.48
N GLU A 150 -6.65 14.47 13.25
CA GLU A 150 -5.76 13.39 13.71
C GLU A 150 -5.21 12.59 12.52
N TYR A 151 -6.08 12.14 11.60
CA TYR A 151 -5.66 11.43 10.38
C TYR A 151 -4.60 12.19 9.56
N LEU A 152 -4.71 13.53 9.48
CA LEU A 152 -3.76 14.34 8.72
C LEU A 152 -2.39 14.49 9.40
N GLU A 153 -2.28 14.17 10.69
CA GLU A 153 -1.04 14.25 11.49
C GLU A 153 -0.40 12.89 11.75
N GLU A 154 -1.23 11.86 11.96
CA GLU A 154 -0.76 10.55 12.35
C GLU A 154 -0.03 9.80 11.22
N LYS A 155 1.00 9.05 11.61
CA LYS A 155 1.59 8.06 10.71
C LYS A 155 0.61 6.89 10.56
N PRO A 156 0.44 6.34 9.35
CA PRO A 156 -0.43 5.19 9.15
C PRO A 156 0.05 4.01 10.01
N PRO A 157 -0.88 3.19 10.54
CA PRO A 157 -0.53 2.05 11.37
C PRO A 157 0.27 1.02 10.56
N LYS A 158 1.16 0.28 11.25
CA LYS A 158 1.95 -0.80 10.62
C LYS A 158 1.07 -1.93 10.09
N ARG A 159 -0.11 -2.14 10.68
CA ARG A 159 -1.12 -3.13 10.25
C ARG A 159 -2.51 -2.53 10.38
N TRP A 160 -3.36 -2.84 9.42
CA TRP A 160 -4.76 -2.44 9.40
C TRP A 160 -5.63 -3.57 9.96
N THR A 161 -6.65 -3.20 10.73
CA THR A 161 -7.66 -4.11 11.28
C THR A 161 -9.02 -3.72 10.71
N CYS A 162 -10.00 -4.62 10.79
CA CYS A 162 -11.36 -4.32 10.37
C CYS A 162 -11.92 -3.08 11.06
N GLU A 163 -11.68 -2.96 12.36
CA GLU A 163 -12.10 -1.81 13.15
C GLU A 163 -11.41 -0.52 12.71
N SER A 164 -10.09 -0.55 12.49
CA SER A 164 -9.37 0.67 12.11
C SER A 164 -9.68 1.14 10.69
N VAL A 165 -9.91 0.20 9.76
CA VAL A 165 -10.37 0.53 8.40
C VAL A 165 -11.76 1.14 8.44
N LYS A 166 -12.72 0.49 9.12
CA LYS A 166 -14.09 0.99 9.21
C LYS A 166 -14.14 2.37 9.86
N ARG A 167 -13.50 2.54 11.02
CA ARG A 167 -13.44 3.81 11.74
C ARG A 167 -12.87 4.93 10.88
N LEU A 168 -11.79 4.65 10.13
CA LEU A 168 -11.19 5.65 9.26
C LEU A 168 -12.09 5.97 8.06
N GLY A 169 -12.73 4.97 7.47
CA GLY A 169 -13.71 5.14 6.39
C GLY A 169 -14.85 6.05 6.82
N ASP A 170 -15.49 5.75 7.95
CA ASP A 170 -16.60 6.52 8.51
C ASP A 170 -16.18 7.96 8.87
N CYS A 171 -14.96 8.12 9.37
CA CYS A 171 -14.38 9.42 9.72
C CYS A 171 -14.15 10.32 8.50
N LEU A 172 -13.58 9.77 7.42
CA LEU A 172 -13.22 10.56 6.24
C LEU A 172 -14.38 10.75 5.26
N TYR A 173 -15.36 9.85 5.25
CA TYR A 173 -16.51 9.89 4.34
C TYR A 173 -17.17 11.28 4.24
N PRO A 174 -17.63 11.92 5.36
CA PRO A 174 -18.32 13.20 5.27
C PRO A 174 -17.42 14.33 4.75
N GLU A 175 -16.12 14.28 5.05
CA GLU A 175 -15.15 15.28 4.60
C GLU A 175 -14.84 15.13 3.11
N VAL A 176 -14.73 13.89 2.63
CA VAL A 176 -14.54 13.58 1.20
C VAL A 176 -15.76 14.06 0.41
N GLU A 177 -16.97 13.78 0.88
CA GLU A 177 -18.21 14.19 0.23
C GLU A 177 -18.35 15.72 0.18
N LYS A 178 -18.01 16.41 1.28
CA LYS A 178 -18.20 17.85 1.41
C LYS A 178 -17.10 18.67 0.74
N TYR A 179 -15.85 18.23 0.86
CA TYR A 179 -14.70 19.04 0.52
C TYR A 179 -13.94 18.54 -0.69
N CYS A 180 -13.99 17.27 -1.08
CA CYS A 180 -13.15 16.76 -2.17
C CYS A 180 -13.87 16.79 -3.53
N ASP A 181 -13.17 16.40 -4.60
CA ASP A 181 -13.78 16.34 -5.94
C ASP A 181 -14.93 15.33 -5.93
N SER A 182 -16.08 15.67 -6.52
CA SER A 182 -17.26 14.79 -6.52
C SER A 182 -17.00 13.46 -7.23
N LYS A 183 -16.04 13.40 -8.16
CA LYS A 183 -15.58 12.17 -8.80
C LYS A 183 -14.80 11.24 -7.86
N LEU A 184 -14.26 11.76 -6.76
CA LEU A 184 -13.53 10.96 -5.77
C LEU A 184 -14.46 10.11 -4.91
N LEU A 185 -15.66 10.61 -4.57
CA LEU A 185 -16.54 9.95 -3.62
C LEU A 185 -16.90 8.50 -4.03
N PRO A 186 -17.23 8.19 -5.29
CA PRO A 186 -17.42 6.80 -5.73
C PRO A 186 -16.16 5.94 -5.53
N ILE A 187 -14.99 6.44 -5.91
CA ILE A 187 -13.72 5.71 -5.78
C ILE A 187 -13.37 5.48 -4.30
N PHE A 188 -13.66 6.45 -3.44
CA PHE A 188 -13.47 6.31 -2.00
C PHE A 188 -14.36 5.21 -1.42
N LYS A 189 -15.64 5.15 -1.82
CA LYS A 189 -16.57 4.08 -1.41
C LYS A 189 -16.06 2.70 -1.85
N ASP A 190 -15.76 2.55 -3.14
CA ASP A 190 -15.24 1.31 -3.70
C ASP A 190 -13.96 0.87 -2.99
N HIS A 191 -13.09 1.83 -2.68
CA HIS A 191 -11.86 1.59 -1.95
C HIS A 191 -12.15 1.05 -0.54
N GLN A 192 -13.00 1.72 0.25
CA GLN A 192 -13.36 1.24 1.60
C GLN A 192 -13.99 -0.15 1.58
N GLU A 193 -14.93 -0.41 0.65
CA GLU A 193 -15.54 -1.73 0.50
C GLU A 193 -14.51 -2.81 0.13
N SER A 194 -13.59 -2.50 -0.78
CA SER A 194 -12.51 -3.41 -1.17
C SER A 194 -11.59 -3.74 0.00
N ARG A 195 -11.27 -2.75 0.83
CA ARG A 195 -10.45 -2.98 2.03
C ARG A 195 -11.12 -3.91 3.03
N LEU A 196 -12.41 -3.70 3.29
CA LEU A 196 -13.20 -4.57 4.17
C LEU A 196 -13.26 -6.00 3.63
N TYR A 197 -13.38 -6.16 2.32
CA TYR A 197 -13.32 -7.47 1.66
C TYR A 197 -11.95 -8.14 1.81
N TYR A 198 -10.85 -7.45 1.45
CA TYR A 198 -9.50 -8.01 1.48
C TYR A 198 -9.04 -8.41 2.88
N LEU A 199 -9.53 -7.71 3.92
CA LEU A 199 -9.24 -8.06 5.31
C LEU A 199 -10.21 -9.11 5.88
N GLY A 200 -11.20 -9.58 5.11
CA GLY A 200 -12.18 -10.58 5.54
C GLY A 200 -13.21 -10.04 6.54
N CYS A 201 -13.38 -8.72 6.62
CA CYS A 201 -14.22 -8.05 7.62
C CYS A 201 -15.71 -8.16 7.32
N ASP A 202 -16.07 -8.31 6.04
CA ASP A 202 -17.46 -8.37 5.58
C ASP A 202 -18.02 -9.80 5.49
N GLY A 203 -17.21 -10.81 5.85
CA GLY A 203 -17.58 -12.22 5.84
C GLY A 203 -17.69 -12.87 4.45
N ARG A 204 -17.51 -12.11 3.36
CA ARG A 204 -17.53 -12.66 1.98
C ARG A 204 -16.26 -13.43 1.66
N LEU A 205 -15.15 -13.06 2.29
CA LEU A 205 -13.86 -13.72 2.15
C LEU A 205 -13.55 -14.60 3.38
N LYS A 206 -13.24 -15.88 3.14
CA LYS A 206 -12.74 -16.81 4.16
C LYS A 206 -11.35 -17.32 3.73
N PHE A 207 -10.35 -17.08 4.56
CA PHE A 207 -8.97 -17.52 4.30
C PHE A 207 -8.83 -19.02 4.56
N LYS A 208 -8.30 -19.79 3.60
CA LYS A 208 -8.16 -21.24 3.76
C LYS A 208 -6.99 -21.64 4.67
N ASP A 209 -5.95 -20.81 4.72
CA ASP A 209 -4.73 -21.04 5.51
C ASP A 209 -4.64 -20.13 6.75
N PHE A 210 -5.78 -19.73 7.31
CA PHE A 210 -5.79 -19.00 8.58
C PHE A 210 -5.53 -20.00 9.72
N GLU A 211 -4.25 -20.18 10.03
CA GLU A 211 -3.87 -20.75 11.31
C GLU A 211 -4.19 -19.70 12.36
N GLU A 212 -5.30 -19.87 13.11
CA GLU A 212 -5.43 -19.19 14.39
C GLU A 212 -4.15 -19.45 15.19
N PRO A 213 -3.59 -18.45 15.90
CA PRO A 213 -2.47 -18.71 16.77
C PRO A 213 -2.92 -19.76 17.79
N THR A 214 -2.51 -21.00 17.57
CA THR A 214 -2.71 -22.09 18.52
C THR A 214 -1.99 -21.67 19.79
N ASN A 215 -2.76 -21.21 20.78
CA ASN A 215 -2.42 -21.03 22.18
C ASN A 215 -0.92 -21.22 22.50
N SER A 216 -0.09 -20.23 22.17
CA SER A 216 1.18 -20.07 22.87
C SER A 216 0.85 -19.47 24.23
N THR A 217 0.51 -20.37 25.16
CA THR A 217 0.62 -20.26 26.60
C THR A 217 0.88 -18.83 27.10
N ILE A 218 -0.19 -18.05 27.28
CA ILE A 218 -0.17 -16.92 28.21
C ILE A 218 -0.21 -17.58 29.60
N PRO A 219 0.83 -17.47 30.45
CA PRO A 219 0.62 -17.74 31.87
C PRO A 219 -0.36 -16.67 32.35
N LYS A 220 -1.52 -17.11 32.82
CA LYS A 220 -2.37 -16.28 33.69
C LYS A 220 -1.54 -15.94 34.93
N LEU A 221 -1.14 -14.68 35.05
CA LEU A 221 -1.13 -13.83 36.27
C LEU A 221 -0.43 -12.52 35.97
#